data_AF-A0A8T6QHT7-F1
#
_entry.id   AF-A0A8T6QHT7-F1
#
_cell.length_a   1.000
_cell.length_b   1.000
_cell.length_c   1.000
_cell.angle_alpha   90.00
_cell.angle_beta   90.00
_cell.angle_gamma   90.00
#
_symmetry.space_group_name_H-M   'P 1'
#
loop_
_entity.id
_entity.type
_entity.pdbx_description
1 polymer ?
#
loop_
_entity_poly.entity_id
_entity_poly.type
_entity_poly.pdbx_seq_one_letter_code
_entity_poly.pdbx_strand_id
1 'polypeptide(L)'
;MSLFDHKSGQHVGDGSTAIQVTGYAIIGNTTTEVVTICELVVQAQMASLKEEAYKLVNQRAIEFGNQIAAKLSSDLDHKLKEKLSDPDIQYSMNQAVTQVARKGFDEKSELLKELIVSKIQTEEEEDSIVIDHALEVTSKLTTNDIKFLSLI
;
A
#
# COMPACT_ATOMS: atom_id res chain seq x y z
N MET A 1 -50.84 -52.21 -1.67
CA MET A 1 -51.59 -51.00 -1.30
C MET A 1 -51.16 -50.59 0.10
N SER A 2 -50.35 -49.54 0.25
CA SER A 2 -50.05 -48.96 1.57
C SER A 2 -51.22 -48.04 1.96
N LEU A 3 -51.77 -48.25 3.15
CA LEU A 3 -53.07 -47.75 3.63
C LEU A 3 -52.95 -46.53 4.57
N PHE A 4 -51.90 -45.72 4.44
CA PHE A 4 -51.74 -44.49 5.23
C PHE A 4 -51.45 -43.30 4.30
N ASP A 5 -52.49 -42.53 3.99
CA ASP A 5 -52.36 -41.20 3.37
C ASP A 5 -51.82 -40.25 4.46
N HIS A 6 -50.49 -40.14 4.57
CA HIS A 6 -49.80 -39.24 5.50
C HIS A 6 -49.89 -37.77 5.05
N LYS A 7 -51.10 -37.26 4.84
CA LYS A 7 -51.32 -35.82 4.63
C LYS A 7 -51.20 -35.10 5.96
N SER A 8 -50.11 -34.35 6.11
CA SER A 8 -49.95 -33.36 7.18
C SER A 8 -51.11 -32.36 7.08
N GLY A 9 -51.96 -32.27 8.11
CA GLY A 9 -53.09 -31.33 8.20
C GLY A 9 -52.66 -29.88 8.37
N GLN A 10 -51.75 -29.37 7.53
CA GLN A 10 -51.27 -28.00 7.58
C GLN A 10 -52.33 -27.04 7.03
N HIS A 11 -52.76 -26.10 7.87
CA HIS A 11 -53.56 -24.95 7.48
C HIS A 11 -52.64 -23.73 7.40
N VAL A 12 -52.55 -23.10 6.22
CA VAL A 12 -51.68 -21.95 5.95
C VAL A 12 -52.55 -20.73 5.64
N GLY A 13 -52.22 -19.58 6.23
CA GLY A 13 -52.91 -18.30 5.98
C GLY A 13 -52.37 -17.57 4.75
N ASP A 14 -53.05 -16.49 4.35
CA ASP A 14 -52.65 -15.69 3.19
C ASP A 14 -51.21 -15.15 3.33
N GLY A 15 -50.43 -15.29 2.25
CA GLY A 15 -49.01 -14.88 2.20
C GLY A 15 -48.01 -15.84 2.85
N SER A 16 -48.46 -17.00 3.35
CA SER A 16 -47.59 -17.98 4.01
C SER A 16 -47.10 -19.10 3.08
N THR A 17 -45.93 -19.66 3.37
CA THR A 17 -45.38 -20.84 2.68
C THR A 17 -45.32 -22.03 3.64
N ALA A 18 -45.92 -23.15 3.24
CA ALA A 18 -45.87 -24.41 3.97
C ALA A 18 -44.72 -25.29 3.45
N ILE A 19 -43.82 -25.71 4.33
CA ILE A 19 -42.71 -26.63 4.00
C ILE A 19 -42.89 -27.91 4.82
N GLN A 20 -43.08 -29.05 4.15
CA GLN A 20 -43.18 -30.36 4.78
C GLN A 20 -41.93 -31.18 4.44
N VAL A 21 -41.25 -31.69 5.46
CA VAL A 21 -40.07 -32.57 5.32
C VAL A 21 -40.27 -33.86 6.10
N THR A 22 -39.78 -34.98 5.55
CA THR A 22 -39.82 -36.30 6.23
C THR A 22 -38.70 -36.43 7.29
N GLY A 23 -37.64 -35.64 7.19
CA GLY A 23 -36.49 -35.61 8.10
C GLY A 23 -36.29 -34.23 8.76
N TYR A 24 -35.04 -33.83 9.00
CA TYR A 24 -34.74 -32.52 9.57
C TYR A 24 -34.80 -31.42 8.51
N ALA A 25 -35.48 -30.31 8.83
CA ALA A 25 -35.35 -29.04 8.10
C ALA A 25 -34.42 -28.13 8.88
N ILE A 26 -33.35 -27.66 8.24
CA ILE A 26 -32.52 -26.56 8.73
C ILE A 26 -33.01 -25.30 8.03
N ILE A 27 -33.54 -24.35 8.81
CA ILE A 27 -33.99 -23.06 8.31
C ILE A 27 -32.97 -22.01 8.76
N GLY A 28 -32.28 -21.43 7.80
CA GLY A 28 -31.17 -20.50 8.03
C GLY A 28 -29.84 -21.06 7.55
N ASN A 29 -28.78 -20.28 7.76
CA ASN A 29 -27.44 -20.65 7.31
C ASN A 29 -26.83 -21.73 8.21
N THR A 30 -26.14 -22.67 7.59
CA THR A 30 -25.20 -23.58 8.26
C THR A 30 -23.99 -22.81 8.77
N THR A 31 -23.27 -23.38 9.74
CA THR A 31 -22.01 -22.80 10.23
C THR A 31 -21.02 -22.57 9.09
N THR A 32 -20.93 -23.49 8.13
CA THR A 32 -20.06 -23.36 6.95
C THR A 32 -20.43 -22.15 6.11
N GLU A 33 -21.72 -21.94 5.83
CA GLU A 33 -22.18 -20.77 5.06
C GLU A 33 -21.89 -19.46 5.80
N VAL A 34 -22.08 -19.42 7.12
CA VAL A 34 -21.73 -18.24 7.93
C VAL A 34 -20.23 -17.94 7.85
N VAL A 35 -19.37 -18.96 7.97
CA VAL A 35 -17.92 -18.79 7.85
C VAL A 35 -17.55 -18.25 6.47
N THR A 36 -18.10 -18.83 5.39
CA THR A 36 -17.86 -18.36 4.02
C THR A 36 -18.30 -16.91 3.83
N ILE A 37 -19.46 -16.51 4.36
CA ILE A 37 -19.91 -15.11 4.31
C ILE A 37 -18.92 -14.19 5.03
N CYS A 38 -18.48 -14.56 6.23
CA CYS A 38 -17.50 -13.77 6.98
C CYS A 38 -16.17 -13.65 6.22
N GLU A 39 -15.65 -14.73 5.64
CA GLU A 39 -14.43 -14.71 4.83
C GLU A 39 -14.56 -13.77 3.62
N LEU A 40 -15.68 -13.84 2.90
CA LEU A 40 -15.95 -12.96 1.75
C LEU A 40 -16.00 -11.48 2.17
N VAL A 41 -16.63 -11.17 3.30
CA VAL A 41 -16.67 -9.80 3.84
C VAL A 41 -15.26 -9.32 4.18
N VAL A 42 -14.46 -10.14 4.88
CA VAL A 42 -13.07 -9.78 5.23
C VAL A 42 -12.23 -9.59 3.98
N GLN A 43 -12.33 -10.48 2.99
CA GLN A 43 -11.61 -10.37 1.73
C GLN A 43 -11.97 -9.08 0.98
N ALA A 44 -13.25 -8.74 0.88
CA ALA A 44 -13.72 -7.51 0.26
C ALA A 44 -13.16 -6.27 0.98
N GLN A 45 -13.18 -6.26 2.31
CA GLN A 45 -12.63 -5.15 3.09
C GLN A 45 -11.11 -5.03 2.92
N MET A 46 -10.38 -6.15 2.97
CA MET A 46 -8.92 -6.15 2.74
C MET A 46 -8.55 -5.69 1.33
N ALA A 47 -9.35 -6.05 0.32
CA ALA A 47 -9.16 -5.57 -1.05
C ALA A 47 -9.32 -4.04 -1.14
N SER A 48 -10.34 -3.47 -0.49
CA SER A 48 -10.54 -2.02 -0.41
C SER A 48 -9.36 -1.31 0.27
N LEU A 49 -8.94 -1.81 1.43
CA LEU A 49 -7.79 -1.24 2.16
C LEU A 49 -6.49 -1.28 1.34
N LYS A 50 -6.29 -2.37 0.59
CA LYS A 50 -5.14 -2.51 -0.32
C LYS A 50 -5.21 -1.47 -1.45
N GLU A 51 -6.38 -1.26 -2.05
CA GLU A 51 -6.57 -0.25 -3.09
C GLU A 51 -6.28 1.16 -2.59
N GLU A 52 -6.81 1.53 -1.42
CA GLU A 52 -6.55 2.82 -0.77
C GLU A 52 -5.06 3.02 -0.47
N ALA A 53 -4.39 1.99 0.06
CA ALA A 53 -2.96 2.02 0.31
C ALA A 53 -2.15 2.25 -0.97
N TYR A 54 -2.49 1.58 -2.09
CA TYR A 54 -1.81 1.81 -3.36
C TYR A 54 -2.02 3.22 -3.91
N LYS A 55 -3.25 3.76 -3.82
CA LYS A 55 -3.53 5.14 -4.23
C LYS A 55 -2.65 6.11 -3.46
N LEU A 56 -2.54 5.93 -2.14
CA LEU A 56 -1.71 6.78 -1.29
C LEU A 56 -0.20 6.65 -1.61
N VAL A 57 0.30 5.43 -1.82
CA VAL A 57 1.69 5.17 -2.21
C VAL A 57 2.01 5.86 -3.54
N ASN A 58 1.15 5.70 -4.55
CA ASN A 58 1.34 6.32 -5.85
C ASN A 58 1.31 7.85 -5.77
N GLN A 59 0.37 8.41 -5.02
CA GLN A 59 0.29 9.85 -4.80
C GLN A 59 1.60 10.39 -4.20
N ARG A 60 2.09 9.77 -3.13
CA ARG A 60 3.32 10.19 -2.44
C ARG A 60 4.55 10.03 -3.32
N ALA A 61 4.64 8.94 -4.09
CA ALA A 61 5.75 8.72 -5.00
C ALA A 61 5.82 9.81 -6.09
N ILE A 62 4.67 10.16 -6.69
CA ILE A 62 4.57 11.24 -7.68
C ILE A 62 4.92 12.58 -7.06
N GLU A 63 4.37 12.89 -5.89
CA GLU A 63 4.64 14.15 -5.19
C GLU A 63 6.12 14.31 -4.84
N PHE A 64 6.76 13.25 -4.32
CA PHE A 64 8.18 13.27 -3.99
C PHE A 64 9.05 13.41 -5.25
N GLY A 65 8.73 12.69 -6.32
CA GLY A 65 9.41 12.83 -7.61
C GLY A 65 9.31 14.25 -8.17
N ASN A 66 8.14 14.89 -8.05
CA ASN A 66 7.94 16.27 -8.45
C ASN A 66 8.78 17.25 -7.62
N GLN A 67 8.95 16.99 -6.31
CA GLN A 67 9.80 17.82 -5.45
C GLN A 67 11.28 17.72 -5.84
N ILE A 68 11.76 16.51 -6.18
CA ILE A 68 13.13 16.32 -6.70
C ILE A 68 13.28 17.05 -8.04
N ALA A 69 12.35 16.84 -8.97
CA ALA A 69 12.38 17.47 -10.29
C ALA A 69 12.36 19.01 -10.19
N ALA A 70 11.56 19.57 -9.29
CA ALA A 70 11.53 21.01 -9.04
C ALA A 70 12.88 21.55 -8.52
N LYS A 71 13.62 20.76 -7.74
CA LYS A 71 14.94 21.14 -7.21
C LYS A 71 16.06 21.04 -8.26
N LEU A 72 15.96 20.10 -9.19
CA LEU A 72 16.96 19.92 -10.25
C LEU A 72 16.97 21.06 -11.30
N SER A 73 16.02 22.01 -11.22
CA SER A 73 15.90 23.20 -12.06
C SER A 73 15.58 22.91 -13.55
N SER A 74 14.98 23.91 -14.21
CA SER A 74 14.12 23.79 -15.41
C SER A 74 14.79 23.39 -16.72
N ASP A 75 16.12 23.37 -16.79
CA ASP A 75 16.85 23.03 -18.02
C ASP A 75 17.38 21.60 -17.94
N LEU A 76 16.61 20.68 -18.52
CA LEU A 76 17.07 19.35 -18.88
C LEU A 76 18.15 19.46 -19.96
N ASP A 77 19.39 19.66 -19.54
CA ASP A 77 20.53 19.54 -20.44
C ASP A 77 20.89 18.06 -20.69
N HIS A 78 21.75 17.82 -21.68
CA HIS A 78 22.18 16.47 -22.04
C HIS A 78 22.88 15.76 -20.87
N LYS A 79 23.60 16.52 -20.04
CA LYS A 79 24.39 16.01 -18.92
C LYS A 79 23.48 15.52 -17.80
N LEU A 80 22.40 16.24 -17.49
CA LEU A 80 21.39 15.82 -16.53
C LEU A 80 20.66 14.57 -17.01
N LYS A 81 20.34 14.48 -18.31
CA LYS A 81 19.72 13.27 -18.88
C LYS A 81 20.64 12.04 -18.78
N GLU A 82 21.92 12.22 -19.04
CA GLU A 82 22.93 11.17 -18.89
C GLU A 82 23.03 10.70 -17.43
N LYS A 83 23.17 11.65 -16.49
CA LYS A 83 23.15 11.38 -15.04
C LYS A 83 21.88 10.66 -14.59
N LEU A 84 20.71 11.10 -15.03
CA LEU A 84 19.45 10.45 -14.69
C LEU A 84 19.32 9.06 -15.33
N SER A 85 20.04 8.75 -16.40
CA SER A 85 20.04 7.41 -17.00
C SER A 85 21.01 6.45 -16.30
N ASP A 86 21.83 6.95 -15.39
CA ASP A 86 22.80 6.15 -14.66
C ASP A 86 22.12 5.13 -13.72
N PRO A 87 22.53 3.84 -13.73
CA PRO A 87 21.91 2.81 -12.89
C PRO A 87 21.98 3.07 -11.38
N ASP A 88 23.06 3.67 -10.90
CA ASP A 88 23.27 3.95 -9.48
C ASP A 88 22.40 5.13 -9.00
N ILE A 89 22.28 6.17 -9.84
CA ILE A 89 21.31 7.25 -9.62
C ILE A 89 19.88 6.71 -9.61
N GLN A 90 19.52 5.86 -10.58
CA GLN A 90 18.20 5.23 -10.65
C GLN A 90 17.92 4.34 -9.43
N TYR A 91 18.92 3.61 -8.95
CA TYR A 91 18.81 2.81 -7.74
C TYR A 91 18.52 3.68 -6.51
N SER A 92 19.34 4.72 -6.31
CA SER A 92 19.23 5.66 -5.20
C SER A 92 17.88 6.38 -5.20
N MET A 93 17.43 6.86 -6.35
CA MET A 93 16.11 7.47 -6.51
C MET A 93 14.99 6.52 -6.12
N ASN A 94 15.02 5.27 -6.61
CA ASN A 94 14.00 4.28 -6.29
C ASN A 94 13.96 3.96 -4.79
N GLN A 95 15.11 3.88 -4.12
CA GLN A 95 15.15 3.68 -2.67
C GLN A 95 14.49 4.84 -1.92
N ALA A 96 14.85 6.08 -2.25
CA ALA A 96 14.29 7.27 -1.61
C ALA A 96 12.76 7.37 -1.85
N VAL A 97 12.31 7.20 -3.09
CA VAL A 97 10.88 7.20 -3.46
C VAL A 97 10.13 6.11 -2.69
N THR A 98 10.66 4.89 -2.64
CA THR A 98 10.03 3.77 -1.92
C THR A 98 9.90 4.07 -0.42
N GLN A 99 10.94 4.65 0.16
CA GLN A 99 10.96 5.01 1.59
C GLN A 99 9.87 6.05 1.90
N VAL A 100 9.81 7.14 1.14
CA VAL A 100 8.82 8.22 1.33
C VAL A 100 7.41 7.75 1.02
N ALA A 101 7.21 6.98 -0.05
CA ALA A 101 5.88 6.46 -0.40
C ALA A 101 5.32 5.56 0.70
N ARG A 102 6.18 4.71 1.31
CA ARG A 102 5.81 3.79 2.39
C ARG A 102 5.58 4.50 3.72
N LYS A 103 6.37 5.53 4.06
CA LYS A 103 6.39 6.13 5.41
C LYS A 103 5.67 7.48 5.50
N GLY A 104 5.48 8.17 4.39
CA GLY A 104 4.93 9.53 4.34
C GLY A 104 6.01 10.60 4.31
N PHE A 105 5.56 11.86 4.27
CA PHE A 105 6.43 13.03 4.30
C PHE A 105 6.70 13.45 5.75
N ASP A 106 7.99 13.54 6.08
CA ASP A 106 8.53 13.95 7.38
C ASP A 106 9.92 14.59 7.19
N GLU A 107 10.64 14.86 8.28
CA GLU A 107 11.98 15.44 8.22
C GLU A 107 12.98 14.58 7.43
N LYS A 108 12.77 13.25 7.34
CA LYS A 108 13.62 12.34 6.56
C LYS A 108 13.38 12.53 5.07
N SER A 109 12.12 12.74 4.67
CA SER A 109 11.80 12.93 3.26
C SER A 109 12.53 14.14 2.68
N GLU A 110 12.66 15.23 3.46
CA GLU A 110 13.44 16.39 3.06
C GLU A 110 14.93 16.06 2.93
N LEU A 111 15.51 15.37 3.91
CA LEU A 111 16.92 14.96 3.88
C LEU A 111 17.22 14.03 2.69
N LEU A 112 16.36 13.04 2.43
CA LEU A 112 16.49 12.13 1.29
C LEU A 112 16.44 12.89 -0.04
N LYS A 113 15.57 13.90 -0.16
CA LYS A 113 15.51 14.75 -1.35
C LYS A 113 16.82 15.50 -1.57
N GLU A 114 17.39 16.10 -0.52
CA GLU A 114 18.68 16.79 -0.62
C GLU A 114 19.79 15.83 -1.04
N LEU A 115 19.88 14.65 -0.42
CA LEU A 115 20.90 13.65 -0.73
C LEU A 115 20.81 13.20 -2.20
N ILE A 116 19.61 12.98 -2.73
CA ILE A 116 19.44 12.61 -4.15
C ILE A 116 19.87 13.73 -5.09
N VAL A 117 19.48 14.98 -4.79
CA VAL A 117 19.88 16.14 -5.59
C VAL A 117 21.39 16.31 -5.56
N SER A 118 22.02 16.18 -4.39
CA SER A 118 23.47 16.19 -4.26
C SER A 118 24.11 15.07 -5.07
N LYS A 119 23.62 13.82 -4.98
CA LYS A 119 24.19 12.69 -5.74
C LYS A 119 24.19 12.94 -7.25
N ILE A 120 23.10 13.52 -7.77
CA ILE A 120 22.98 13.85 -9.20
C ILE A 120 23.99 14.93 -9.61
N GLN A 121 24.19 15.93 -8.74
CA GLN A 121 25.08 17.08 -9.00
C GLN A 121 26.56 16.78 -8.75
N THR A 122 26.88 15.80 -7.90
CA THR A 122 28.24 15.38 -7.57
C THR A 122 28.95 14.75 -8.76
N GLU A 123 30.19 15.14 -9.03
CA GLU A 123 31.05 14.53 -10.06
C GLU A 123 32.12 13.60 -9.47
N GLU A 124 32.44 13.78 -8.19
CA GLU A 124 33.48 13.04 -7.48
C GLU A 124 32.93 11.71 -6.93
N GLU A 125 33.62 10.61 -7.23
CA GLU A 125 33.23 9.27 -6.79
C GLU A 125 33.24 9.13 -5.25
N GLU A 126 34.23 9.75 -4.59
CA GLU A 126 34.35 9.71 -3.13
C GLU A 126 33.13 10.33 -2.44
N ASP A 127 32.66 11.48 -2.94
CA ASP A 127 31.46 12.14 -2.45
C ASP A 127 30.21 11.30 -2.73
N SER A 128 30.13 10.66 -3.90
CA SER A 128 29.03 9.75 -4.26
C SER A 128 28.90 8.59 -3.27
N ILE A 129 30.03 7.96 -2.91
CA ILE A 129 30.08 6.86 -1.93
C ILE A 129 29.60 7.31 -0.55
N VAL A 130 29.98 8.52 -0.13
CA VAL A 130 29.53 9.10 1.14
C VAL A 130 28.03 9.36 1.11
N ILE A 131 27.51 9.86 -0.01
CA ILE A 131 26.07 10.09 -0.20
C ILE A 131 25.29 8.77 -0.17
N ASP A 132 25.83 7.69 -0.73
CA ASP A 132 25.19 6.35 -0.65
C ASP A 132 25.07 5.86 0.78
N HIS A 133 26.14 6.00 1.57
CA HIS A 133 26.11 5.68 2.99
C HIS A 133 25.10 6.56 3.73
N ALA A 134 25.03 7.86 3.39
CA ALA A 134 24.06 8.77 3.99
C ALA A 134 22.61 8.37 3.64
N LEU A 135 22.32 7.97 2.40
CA LEU A 135 21.01 7.48 1.98
C LEU A 135 20.63 6.20 2.75
N GLU A 136 21.55 5.25 2.86
CA GLU A 136 21.33 4.00 3.59
C GLU A 136 21.05 4.27 5.08
N VAL A 137 21.87 5.10 5.73
CA VAL A 137 21.74 5.43 7.15
C VAL A 137 20.48 6.23 7.42
N THR A 138 20.16 7.23 6.60
CA THR A 138 18.95 8.07 6.75
C THR A 138 17.68 7.23 6.79
N SER A 139 17.65 6.12 6.04
CA SER A 139 16.51 5.20 6.04
C SER A 139 16.26 4.50 7.38
N LYS A 140 17.30 4.41 8.23
CA LYS A 140 17.32 3.73 9.53
C LYS A 140 17.17 4.69 10.71
N LEU A 141 17.45 5.97 10.52
CA LEU A 141 17.33 6.98 11.57
C LEU A 141 15.87 7.25 11.94
N THR A 142 15.61 7.58 13.19
CA THR A 142 14.35 8.17 13.64
C THR A 142 14.36 9.69 13.48
N THR A 143 13.20 10.33 13.56
CA THR A 143 13.12 11.80 13.59
C THR A 143 13.93 12.39 14.75
N ASN A 144 13.97 11.70 15.90
CA ASN A 144 14.76 12.15 17.05
C ASN A 144 16.27 12.05 16.79
N ASP A 145 16.72 10.98 16.12
CA ASP A 145 18.13 10.83 15.76
C ASP A 145 18.58 11.93 14.79
N ILE A 146 17.72 12.28 13.82
CA ILE A 146 18.00 13.37 12.89
C ILE A 146 18.09 14.71 13.64
N LYS A 147 17.12 15.01 14.51
CA LYS A 147 17.13 16.23 15.32
C LYS A 147 18.42 16.35 16.14
N PHE A 148 18.79 15.25 16.81
CA PHE A 148 20.02 15.16 17.57
C PHE A 148 21.28 15.42 16.72
N LEU A 149 21.39 14.79 15.55
CA LEU A 149 22.53 14.98 14.63
C LEU A 149 22.56 16.39 14.02
N SER A 150 21.40 17.00 13.80
CA SER A 150 21.31 18.37 13.26
C SER A 150 21.64 19.47 14.27
N LEU A 151 21.89 19.12 15.54
CA LEU A 151 22.05 20.09 16.65
C LEU A 151 20.84 21.04 16.78
N ILE A 152 19.63 20.54 16.47
CA ILE A 152 18.35 21.26 16.58
C ILE A 152 17.53 20.66 17.71
#